data_AF-A0A1H6XYA8-F1
#
_entry.id   AF-A0A1H6XYA8-F1
#
_cell.length_a   1.000
_cell.length_b   1.000
_cell.length_c   1.000
_cell.angle_alpha   90.00
_cell.angle_beta   90.00
_cell.angle_gamma   90.00
#
_symmetry.space_group_name_H-M   'P 1'
#
loop_
_entity.id
_entity.type
_entity.pdbx_description
1 polymer ?
#
loop_
_entity_poly.entity_id
_entity_poly.type
_entity_poly.pdbx_seq_one_letter_code
_entity_poly.pdbx_strand_id
1 'polypeptide(L)'
;MGIIVVTLFFGIIPFCLYLYKRQRGIRCDKAYLGIVLLFLIASLYEAIVSLILKVNVIVWFQVYSLLEFIALFYLFINLSNYRPKIYFYVFLGIFIIVYLLSFRFLTNEFFLVSKTINKAFIMIFVIVSSFVLIRENFTQKTRVKLLNRPDFYIVIGLFVYYTITIPLFIFCSYRVQDRLYFLDYWLINILASLALRIVISIGIWKIK
;
A
#
# COMPACT_ATOMS: atom_id res chain seq x y z
N MET A 1 4.51 13.72 -17.58
CA MET A 1 5.16 12.48 -18.07
C MET A 1 6.39 12.08 -17.24
N GLY A 2 7.41 12.94 -17.08
CA GLY A 2 8.65 12.56 -16.37
C GLY A 2 8.46 11.98 -14.95
N ILE A 3 7.58 12.57 -14.14
CA ILE A 3 7.32 12.11 -12.76
C ILE A 3 6.71 10.70 -12.73
N ILE A 4 5.87 10.35 -13.70
CA ILE A 4 5.23 9.01 -13.79
C ILE A 4 6.33 7.96 -14.05
N VAL A 5 7.18 8.21 -15.05
CA VAL A 5 8.29 7.31 -15.40
C VAL A 5 9.24 7.12 -14.21
N VAL A 6 9.62 8.21 -13.53
CA VAL A 6 10.44 8.14 -12.31
C VAL A 6 9.76 7.29 -11.24
N THR A 7 8.46 7.49 -11.01
CA THR A 7 7.71 6.73 -10.00
C THR A 7 7.73 5.23 -10.31
N LEU A 8 7.57 4.83 -11.58
CA LEU A 8 7.65 3.43 -12.02
C LEU A 8 8.98 2.78 -11.67
N PHE A 9 10.11 3.45 -11.96
CA PHE A 9 11.44 2.93 -11.58
C PHE A 9 11.59 2.79 -10.07
N PHE A 10 11.07 3.75 -9.29
CA PHE A 10 11.06 3.66 -7.83
C PHE A 10 10.21 2.51 -7.27
N GLY A 11 9.29 1.94 -8.04
CA GLY A 11 8.56 0.73 -7.64
C GLY A 11 9.40 -0.55 -7.68
N ILE A 12 10.46 -0.56 -8.48
CA ILE A 12 11.37 -1.69 -8.65
C ILE A 12 12.46 -1.70 -7.57
N ILE A 13 12.89 -0.52 -7.11
CA ILE A 13 14.00 -0.34 -6.16
C ILE A 13 13.83 -1.15 -4.86
N PRO A 14 12.68 -1.10 -4.14
CA PRO A 14 12.49 -1.90 -2.93
C PRO A 14 12.73 -3.40 -3.14
N PHE A 15 12.32 -3.93 -4.30
CA PHE A 15 12.47 -5.34 -4.64
C PHE A 15 13.93 -5.71 -4.92
N CYS A 16 14.64 -4.89 -5.70
CA CYS A 16 16.06 -5.08 -5.93
C CYS A 16 16.86 -5.05 -4.61
N LEU A 17 16.54 -4.12 -3.70
CA LEU A 17 17.19 -4.04 -2.38
C LEU A 17 16.91 -5.27 -1.53
N TYR A 18 15.67 -5.76 -1.52
CA TYR A 18 15.29 -6.98 -0.80
C TYR A 18 16.05 -8.20 -1.32
N LEU A 19 16.12 -8.39 -2.65
CA LEU A 19 16.87 -9.48 -3.26
C LEU A 19 18.38 -9.40 -2.96
N TYR A 20 18.96 -8.20 -3.05
CA TYR A 20 20.37 -7.97 -2.75
C TYR A 20 20.75 -8.37 -1.32
N LYS A 21 19.93 -7.96 -0.34
CA LYS A 21 20.14 -8.32 1.08
C LYS A 21 20.03 -9.84 1.28
N ARG A 22 19.03 -10.47 0.66
CA ARG A 22 18.82 -11.92 0.74
C ARG A 22 20.00 -12.71 0.14
N GLN A 23 20.56 -12.26 -0.99
CA GLN A 23 21.74 -12.88 -1.61
C GLN A 23 22.99 -12.77 -0.73
N ARG A 24 23.11 -11.71 0.07
CA ARG A 24 24.18 -11.54 1.06
C ARG A 24 23.99 -12.35 2.36
N GLY A 25 22.98 -13.21 2.43
CA GLY A 25 22.71 -14.04 3.61
C GLY A 25 22.06 -13.29 4.78
N ILE A 26 21.65 -12.03 4.59
CA ILE A 26 20.94 -11.26 5.60
C ILE A 26 19.52 -11.82 5.73
N ARG A 27 19.10 -12.14 6.95
CA ARG A 27 17.75 -12.64 7.23
C ARG A 27 16.74 -11.50 7.11
N CYS A 28 16.17 -11.33 5.93
CA CYS A 28 15.02 -10.46 5.73
C CYS A 28 13.74 -11.15 6.20
N ASP A 29 12.89 -10.42 6.94
CA ASP A 29 11.57 -10.92 7.29
C ASP A 29 10.74 -11.13 6.00
N LYS A 30 10.11 -12.30 5.91
CA LYS A 30 9.19 -12.63 4.81
C LYS A 30 8.00 -11.68 4.79
N ALA A 31 7.62 -11.06 5.92
CA ALA A 31 6.53 -10.10 6.02
C ALA A 31 6.63 -8.96 4.99
N TYR A 32 7.84 -8.48 4.69
CA TYR A 32 8.05 -7.38 3.76
C TYR A 32 7.83 -7.77 2.29
N LEU A 33 7.98 -9.05 1.96
CA LEU A 33 7.96 -9.54 0.58
C LEU A 33 6.63 -9.22 -0.11
N GLY A 34 5.50 -9.30 0.61
CA GLY A 34 4.18 -9.01 0.05
C GLY A 34 4.06 -7.58 -0.49
N ILE A 35 4.44 -6.59 0.30
CA ILE A 35 4.37 -5.18 -0.10
C ILE A 35 5.36 -4.86 -1.22
N VAL A 36 6.57 -5.41 -1.12
CA VAL A 36 7.61 -5.18 -2.11
C VAL A 36 7.22 -5.77 -3.48
N LEU A 37 6.62 -6.97 -3.49
CA LEU A 37 6.06 -7.55 -4.72
C LEU A 37 4.87 -6.75 -5.24
N LEU A 38 4.00 -6.23 -4.36
CA LEU A 38 2.87 -5.40 -4.76
C LEU A 38 3.34 -4.18 -5.55
N PHE A 39 4.39 -3.48 -5.09
CA PHE A 39 4.95 -2.34 -5.82
C PHE A 39 5.57 -2.73 -7.15
N LEU A 40 6.28 -3.86 -7.20
CA LEU A 40 6.84 -4.37 -8.44
C LEU A 40 5.73 -4.66 -9.46
N ILE A 41 4.69 -5.39 -9.04
CA ILE A 41 3.54 -5.75 -9.88
C ILE A 41 2.80 -4.50 -10.34
N ALA A 42 2.59 -3.52 -9.46
CA ALA A 42 1.98 -2.24 -9.80
C ALA A 42 2.75 -1.51 -10.91
N SER A 43 4.08 -1.41 -10.74
CA SER A 43 4.95 -0.73 -11.70
C SER A 43 5.07 -1.46 -13.03
N LEU A 44 5.12 -2.79 -13.02
CA LEU A 44 5.11 -3.58 -14.25
C LEU A 44 3.78 -3.46 -14.99
N TYR A 45 2.66 -3.52 -14.27
CA TYR A 45 1.34 -3.38 -14.88
C TYR A 45 1.15 -1.99 -15.49
N GLU A 46 1.51 -0.93 -14.77
CA GLU A 46 1.36 0.43 -15.27
C GLU A 46 2.28 0.70 -16.47
N ALA A 47 3.51 0.14 -16.48
CA ALA A 47 4.43 0.24 -17.60
C ALA A 47 3.97 -0.56 -18.84
N ILE A 48 3.53 -1.81 -18.65
CA ILE A 48 3.23 -2.72 -19.76
C ILE A 48 1.79 -2.56 -20.23
N VAL A 49 0.83 -2.56 -19.31
CA VAL A 49 -0.58 -2.66 -19.64
C VAL A 49 -1.19 -1.28 -19.88
N SER A 50 -0.85 -0.29 -19.04
CA SER A 50 -1.43 1.05 -19.17
C SER A 50 -0.75 1.90 -20.25
N LEU A 51 0.59 1.88 -20.34
CA LEU A 51 1.31 2.71 -21.30
C LEU A 51 1.41 2.08 -22.70
N ILE A 52 1.65 0.76 -22.79
CA ILE A 52 1.86 0.10 -24.09
C ILE A 52 0.54 -0.45 -24.66
N LEU A 53 -0.22 -1.21 -23.86
CA LEU A 53 -1.38 -1.97 -24.39
C LEU A 53 -2.72 -1.23 -24.33
N LYS A 54 -2.83 -0.12 -23.57
CA LYS A 54 -4.07 0.67 -23.37
C LYS A 54 -5.31 -0.17 -23.04
N VAL A 55 -5.14 -1.27 -22.31
CA VAL A 55 -6.23 -2.18 -21.93
C VAL A 55 -7.14 -1.51 -20.90
N ASN A 56 -8.42 -1.88 -20.88
CA ASN A 56 -9.37 -1.44 -19.87
C ASN A 56 -8.85 -1.76 -18.45
N VAL A 57 -8.64 -0.71 -17.65
CA VAL A 57 -8.01 -0.75 -16.32
C VAL A 57 -9.03 -1.05 -15.21
N ILE A 58 -10.33 -1.15 -15.52
CA ILE A 58 -11.39 -1.30 -14.51
C ILE A 58 -11.22 -2.59 -13.68
N VAL A 59 -11.04 -3.72 -14.35
CA VAL A 59 -10.85 -5.02 -13.68
C VAL A 59 -9.56 -5.00 -12.85
N TRP A 60 -8.53 -4.33 -13.35
CA TRP A 60 -7.27 -4.19 -12.63
C TRP A 60 -7.43 -3.42 -11.31
N PHE A 61 -8.22 -2.34 -11.26
CA PHE A 61 -8.43 -1.61 -10.01
C PHE A 61 -9.08 -2.50 -8.93
N GLN A 62 -9.96 -3.41 -9.33
CA GLN A 62 -10.61 -4.35 -8.42
C GLN A 62 -9.64 -5.43 -7.93
N VAL A 63 -8.84 -6.01 -8.83
CA VAL A 63 -7.81 -7.02 -8.49
C VAL A 63 -6.71 -6.40 -7.64
N TYR A 64 -6.25 -5.20 -7.97
CA TYR A 64 -5.22 -4.48 -7.24
C TYR A 64 -5.64 -4.21 -5.80
N SER A 65 -6.90 -3.82 -5.56
CA SER A 65 -7.41 -3.58 -4.21
C SER A 65 -7.36 -4.84 -3.33
N LEU A 66 -7.62 -6.01 -3.92
CA LEU A 66 -7.50 -7.31 -3.23
C LEU A 66 -6.05 -7.65 -2.91
N LEU A 67 -5.16 -7.55 -3.90
CA LEU A 67 -3.73 -7.82 -3.73
C LEU A 67 -3.12 -6.89 -2.67
N GLU A 68 -3.52 -5.62 -2.69
CA GLU A 68 -3.09 -4.61 -1.73
C GLU A 68 -3.51 -4.97 -0.31
N PHE A 69 -4.79 -5.33 -0.11
CA PHE A 69 -5.25 -5.76 1.22
C PHE A 69 -4.52 -7.02 1.70
N ILE A 70 -4.34 -8.03 0.84
CA ILE A 70 -3.63 -9.27 1.21
C ILE A 70 -2.18 -8.97 1.61
N ALA A 71 -1.47 -8.14 0.84
CA ALA A 71 -0.09 -7.77 1.14
C ALA A 71 0.02 -7.03 2.49
N LEU A 72 -0.89 -6.09 2.76
CA LEU A 72 -0.93 -5.34 4.02
C LEU A 72 -1.34 -6.22 5.19
N PHE A 73 -2.35 -7.07 5.01
CA PHE A 73 -2.80 -8.02 6.00
C PHE A 73 -1.66 -8.95 6.44
N TYR A 74 -0.98 -9.55 5.46
CA TYR A 74 0.17 -10.42 5.70
C TYR A 74 1.33 -9.67 6.38
N LEU A 75 1.57 -8.41 6.01
CA LEU A 75 2.57 -7.59 6.68
C LEU A 75 2.21 -7.36 8.17
N PHE A 76 1.04 -6.80 8.46
CA PHE A 76 0.70 -6.40 9.83
C PHE A 76 0.52 -7.61 10.77
N ILE A 77 -0.04 -8.72 10.29
CA ILE A 77 -0.22 -9.92 11.11
C ILE A 77 1.11 -10.57 11.48
N ASN A 78 2.14 -10.45 10.63
CA ASN A 78 3.47 -11.02 10.89
C ASN A 78 4.34 -10.07 11.72
N LEU A 79 4.19 -8.76 11.55
CA LEU A 79 4.94 -7.78 12.33
C LEU A 79 4.41 -7.62 13.76
N SER A 80 3.12 -7.84 14.00
CA SER A 80 2.55 -7.73 15.34
C SER A 80 2.84 -8.99 16.16
N ASN A 81 3.42 -8.79 17.36
CA ASN A 81 3.57 -9.85 18.36
C ASN A 81 2.33 -9.93 19.29
N TYR A 82 1.32 -9.09 19.06
CA TYR A 82 0.09 -9.06 19.84
C TYR A 82 -0.67 -10.39 19.71
N ARG A 83 -0.96 -11.00 20.87
CA ARG A 83 -1.91 -12.10 20.99
C ARG A 83 -3.05 -11.65 21.90
N PRO A 84 -4.31 -11.88 21.53
CA PRO A 84 -4.78 -12.71 20.41
C PRO A 84 -4.86 -11.96 19.06
N LYS A 85 -4.60 -12.67 17.95
CA LYS A 85 -4.68 -12.15 16.57
C LYS A 85 -6.12 -12.02 16.03
N ILE A 86 -7.13 -12.16 16.89
CA ILE A 86 -8.54 -12.21 16.49
C ILE A 86 -8.99 -10.93 15.76
N TYR A 87 -8.44 -9.79 16.18
CA TYR A 87 -8.63 -8.49 15.55
C TYR A 87 -8.35 -8.54 14.03
N PHE A 88 -7.25 -9.17 13.60
CA PHE A 88 -6.91 -9.26 12.19
C PHE A 88 -7.96 -10.07 11.42
N TYR A 89 -8.36 -11.24 11.93
CA TYR A 89 -9.35 -12.09 11.27
C TYR A 89 -10.74 -11.44 11.17
N VAL A 90 -11.13 -10.63 12.16
CA VAL A 90 -12.36 -9.82 12.08
C VAL A 90 -12.26 -8.82 10.93
N PHE A 91 -11.14 -8.10 10.81
CA PHE A 91 -10.92 -7.18 9.67
C PHE A 91 -10.92 -7.89 8.32
N LEU A 92 -10.36 -9.11 8.24
CA LEU A 92 -10.41 -9.94 7.03
C LEU A 92 -11.86 -10.30 6.66
N GLY A 93 -12.67 -10.73 7.63
CA GLY A 93 -14.08 -11.07 7.40
C GLY A 93 -14.88 -9.86 6.89
N ILE A 94 -14.72 -8.70 7.53
CA ILE A 94 -15.40 -7.47 7.09
C ILE A 94 -14.88 -7.03 5.72
N PHE A 95 -13.57 -7.12 5.45
CA PHE A 95 -13.02 -6.79 4.14
C PHE A 95 -13.66 -7.63 3.04
N ILE A 96 -13.80 -8.94 3.22
CA ILE A 96 -14.42 -9.81 2.22
C ILE A 96 -15.85 -9.36 1.91
N ILE A 97 -16.62 -9.01 2.94
CA ILE A 97 -17.99 -8.49 2.76
C ILE A 97 -17.97 -7.18 1.97
N VAL A 98 -17.13 -6.22 2.36
CA VAL A 98 -17.00 -4.92 1.68
C VAL A 98 -16.55 -5.10 0.23
N TYR A 99 -15.58 -5.98 -0.01
CA TYR A 99 -15.04 -6.28 -1.33
C TYR A 99 -16.09 -6.90 -2.25
N LEU A 100 -16.88 -7.85 -1.74
CA LEU A 100 -18.00 -8.44 -2.49
C LEU A 100 -19.10 -7.42 -2.80
N LEU A 101 -19.41 -6.52 -1.86
CA LEU A 101 -20.35 -5.42 -2.10
C LEU A 101 -19.84 -4.44 -3.15
N SER A 102 -18.52 -4.22 -3.23
CA SER A 102 -17.92 -3.30 -4.20
C SER A 102 -18.13 -3.75 -5.65
N PHE A 103 -18.28 -5.06 -5.92
CA PHE A 103 -18.58 -5.57 -7.26
C PHE A 103 -19.89 -5.04 -7.84
N ARG A 104 -20.86 -4.63 -7.01
CA ARG A 104 -22.11 -4.02 -7.49
C ARG A 104 -21.88 -2.71 -8.25
N PHE A 105 -20.75 -2.03 -7.97
CA PHE A 105 -20.37 -0.77 -8.59
C PHE A 105 -19.30 -0.95 -9.68
N LEU A 106 -19.02 -2.19 -10.12
CA LEU A 106 -18.04 -2.48 -11.16
C LEU A 106 -18.63 -2.26 -12.56
N THR A 107 -19.00 -1.01 -12.85
CA THR A 107 -19.46 -0.55 -14.17
C THR A 107 -18.57 0.58 -14.67
N ASN A 108 -18.57 0.84 -15.98
CA ASN A 108 -17.72 1.88 -16.60
C ASN A 108 -17.93 3.28 -16.00
N GLU A 109 -19.12 3.58 -15.49
CA GLU A 109 -19.45 4.88 -14.92
C GLU A 109 -19.11 4.99 -13.43
N PHE A 110 -19.18 3.88 -12.67
CA PHE A 110 -19.04 3.88 -11.22
C PHE A 110 -17.79 3.14 -10.70
N PHE A 111 -16.86 2.73 -11.57
CA PHE A 111 -15.67 1.99 -11.15
C PHE A 111 -14.83 2.72 -10.08
N LEU A 112 -14.79 4.06 -10.12
CA LEU A 112 -14.10 4.87 -9.10
C LEU A 112 -14.77 4.73 -7.73
N VAL A 113 -16.09 4.60 -7.67
CA VAL A 113 -16.84 4.39 -6.42
C VAL A 113 -16.47 3.04 -5.81
N SER A 114 -16.44 1.96 -6.61
CA SER A 114 -15.98 0.64 -6.16
C SER A 114 -14.56 0.71 -5.56
N LYS A 115 -13.65 1.40 -6.27
CA LYS A 115 -12.27 1.59 -5.81
C LYS A 115 -12.21 2.38 -4.49
N THR A 116 -12.98 3.46 -4.37
CA THR A 116 -13.03 4.28 -3.16
C THR A 116 -13.54 3.49 -1.96
N ILE A 117 -14.57 2.66 -2.12
CA ILE A 117 -15.09 1.79 -1.05
C ILE A 117 -13.99 0.87 -0.51
N ASN A 118 -13.29 0.16 -1.40
CA ASN A 118 -12.20 -0.74 -1.00
C ASN A 118 -11.04 0.03 -0.35
N LYS A 119 -10.63 1.15 -0.95
CA LYS A 119 -9.54 1.98 -0.42
C LYS A 119 -9.84 2.57 0.95
N ALA A 120 -11.09 3.01 1.19
CA ALA A 120 -11.51 3.52 2.49
C ALA A 120 -11.41 2.44 3.57
N PHE A 121 -11.80 1.20 3.26
CA PHE A 121 -11.64 0.09 4.21
C PHE A 121 -10.16 -0.24 4.46
N ILE A 122 -9.36 -0.37 3.41
CA ILE A 122 -7.92 -0.67 3.52
C ILE A 122 -7.23 0.41 4.36
N MET A 123 -7.59 1.68 4.19
CA MET A 123 -7.10 2.76 5.04
C MET A 123 -7.40 2.51 6.51
N ILE A 124 -8.66 2.29 6.88
CA ILE A 124 -9.05 2.09 8.28
C ILE A 124 -8.21 0.96 8.86
N PHE A 125 -8.07 -0.13 8.12
CA PHE A 125 -7.22 -1.25 8.50
C PHE A 125 -5.75 -0.84 8.72
N VAL A 126 -5.15 -0.10 7.78
CA VAL A 126 -3.74 0.34 7.88
C VAL A 126 -3.55 1.28 9.06
N ILE A 127 -4.42 2.25 9.27
CA ILE A 127 -4.30 3.24 10.34
C ILE A 127 -4.42 2.56 11.69
N VAL A 128 -5.47 1.76 11.91
CA VAL A 128 -5.67 1.08 13.19
C VAL A 128 -4.52 0.09 13.45
N SER A 129 -4.10 -0.68 12.45
CA SER A 129 -2.98 -1.63 12.59
C SER A 129 -1.64 -0.93 12.84
N SER A 130 -1.41 0.23 12.22
CA SER A 130 -0.23 1.07 12.48
C SER A 130 -0.22 1.57 13.92
N PHE A 131 -1.35 2.06 14.43
CA PHE A 131 -1.46 2.49 15.82
C PHE A 131 -1.21 1.34 16.80
N VAL A 132 -1.81 0.17 16.56
CA VAL A 132 -1.59 -1.03 17.40
C VAL A 132 -0.11 -1.40 17.43
N LEU A 133 0.54 -1.45 16.28
CA LEU A 133 1.94 -1.86 16.17
C LEU A 133 2.91 -0.81 16.74
N ILE A 134 2.63 0.48 16.54
CA ILE A 134 3.42 1.57 17.14
C ILE A 134 3.29 1.52 18.67
N ARG A 135 2.07 1.39 19.19
CA ARG A 135 1.82 1.24 20.64
C ARG A 135 2.56 0.04 21.21
N GLU A 136 2.47 -1.11 20.55
CA GLU A 136 3.18 -2.33 20.94
C GLU A 136 4.69 -2.09 21.05
N ASN A 137 5.29 -1.47 20.03
CA ASN A 137 6.71 -1.14 20.01
C ASN A 137 7.13 -0.16 21.12
N PHE A 138 6.27 0.78 21.51
CA PHE A 138 6.54 1.68 22.65
C PHE A 138 6.43 0.95 23.99
N THR A 139 5.48 0.02 24.14
CA THR A 139 5.32 -0.74 25.40
C THR A 139 6.41 -1.78 25.61
N GLN A 140 6.94 -2.38 24.54
CA GLN A 140 8.06 -3.29 24.61
C GLN A 140 9.36 -2.48 24.80
N LYS A 141 9.83 -2.39 26.06
CA LYS A 141 11.11 -1.76 26.46
C LYS A 141 12.28 -2.43 25.73
N THR A 142 12.52 -2.03 24.49
CA THR A 142 13.55 -2.60 23.64
C THR A 142 14.76 -1.69 23.61
N ARG A 143 15.97 -2.26 23.80
CA ARG A 143 17.24 -1.50 23.86
C ARG A 143 17.60 -0.79 22.55
N VAL A 144 16.95 -1.15 21.44
CA VAL A 144 17.24 -0.60 20.11
C VAL A 144 16.39 0.64 19.90
N LYS A 145 17.02 1.78 19.59
CA LYS A 145 16.34 3.02 19.20
C LYS A 145 15.32 2.73 18.08
N LEU A 146 14.10 3.23 18.22
CA LEU A 146 12.97 3.03 17.28
C LEU A 146 13.38 3.30 15.81
N LEU A 147 14.15 4.36 15.59
CA LEU A 147 14.68 4.81 14.28
C LEU A 147 15.67 3.84 13.63
N ASN A 148 16.15 2.82 14.34
CA ASN A 148 17.05 1.82 13.76
C ASN A 148 16.29 0.56 13.30
N ARG A 149 14.98 0.47 13.55
CA ARG A 149 14.17 -0.68 13.17
C ARG A 149 13.62 -0.53 11.75
N PRO A 150 13.74 -1.56 10.90
CA PRO A 150 13.16 -1.54 9.55
C PRO A 150 11.62 -1.40 9.59
N ASP A 151 10.97 -2.06 10.56
CA ASP A 151 9.51 -2.05 10.74
C ASP A 151 8.95 -0.64 10.90
N PHE A 152 9.66 0.21 11.65
CA PHE A 152 9.23 1.57 11.92
C PHE A 152 9.06 2.38 10.64
N TYR A 153 10.05 2.31 9.72
CA TYR A 153 9.99 3.02 8.44
C TYR A 153 8.86 2.50 7.56
N ILE A 154 8.65 1.19 7.51
CA ILE A 154 7.61 0.59 6.68
C ILE A 154 6.23 1.02 7.18
N VAL A 155 6.02 0.98 8.49
CA VAL A 155 4.73 1.30 9.12
C VAL A 155 4.44 2.80 9.07
N ILE A 156 5.42 3.66 9.37
CA ILE A 156 5.24 5.12 9.27
C ILE A 156 4.99 5.55 7.82
N GLY A 157 5.68 4.93 6.86
CA GLY A 157 5.48 5.21 5.43
C GLY A 157 4.05 4.88 5.01
N LEU A 158 3.57 3.69 5.37
CA LEU A 158 2.19 3.28 5.11
C LEU A 158 1.18 4.22 5.79
N PHE A 159 1.37 4.54 7.06
CA PHE A 159 0.49 5.44 7.80
C PHE A 159 0.36 6.81 7.11
N VAL A 160 1.49 7.42 6.74
CA VAL A 160 1.51 8.73 6.07
C VAL A 160 0.85 8.65 4.69
N TYR A 161 1.21 7.64 3.88
CA TYR A 161 0.64 7.46 2.55
C TYR A 161 -0.89 7.30 2.59
N TYR A 162 -1.38 6.45 3.49
CA TYR A 162 -2.82 6.23 3.61
C TYR A 162 -3.51 7.48 4.12
N THR A 163 -2.97 8.20 5.10
CA THR A 163 -3.54 9.48 5.58
C THR A 163 -3.68 10.53 4.47
N ILE A 164 -2.71 10.61 3.55
CA ILE A 164 -2.74 11.58 2.43
C ILE A 164 -3.71 11.15 1.32
N THR A 165 -3.85 9.85 1.06
CA THR A 165 -4.57 9.37 -0.14
C THR A 165 -6.08 9.28 0.02
N ILE A 166 -6.61 9.27 1.25
CA ILE A 166 -8.07 9.14 1.46
C ILE A 166 -8.83 10.39 1.07
N PRO A 167 -8.44 11.60 1.53
CA PRO A 167 -9.12 12.80 1.08
C PRO A 167 -9.09 12.88 -0.44
N LEU A 168 -7.96 12.52 -1.07
CA LEU A 168 -7.82 12.49 -2.52
C LEU A 168 -8.81 11.56 -3.20
N PHE A 169 -8.94 10.29 -2.77
CA PHE A 169 -9.87 9.36 -3.40
C PHE A 169 -11.34 9.70 -3.15
N ILE A 170 -11.67 10.24 -1.97
CA ILE A 170 -13.02 10.73 -1.68
C ILE A 170 -13.34 11.95 -2.55
N PHE A 171 -12.47 12.96 -2.60
CA PHE A 171 -12.69 14.17 -3.41
C PHE A 171 -12.73 13.85 -4.91
N CYS A 172 -11.86 12.95 -5.39
CA CYS A 172 -11.92 12.46 -6.76
C CYS A 172 -13.26 11.81 -7.10
N SER A 173 -13.86 11.02 -6.20
CA SER A 173 -15.15 10.38 -6.48
C SER A 173 -16.33 11.35 -6.57
N TYR A 174 -16.26 12.51 -5.90
CA TYR A 174 -17.32 13.52 -5.94
C TYR A 174 -17.17 14.54 -7.08
N ARG A 175 -15.96 14.73 -7.62
CA ARG A 175 -15.65 15.78 -8.63
C ARG A 175 -15.14 15.23 -9.96
N VAL A 176 -15.60 14.05 -10.37
CA VAL A 176 -15.15 13.38 -11.61
C VAL A 176 -15.37 14.22 -12.88
N GLN A 177 -16.36 15.13 -12.88
CA GLN A 177 -16.71 15.96 -14.03
C GLN A 177 -15.69 17.09 -14.30
N ASP A 178 -14.92 17.52 -13.29
CA ASP A 178 -13.91 18.58 -13.45
C ASP A 178 -12.53 17.99 -13.73
N ARG A 179 -12.18 17.90 -15.02
CA ARG A 179 -10.95 17.26 -15.51
C ARG A 179 -9.66 17.82 -14.90
N LEU A 180 -9.64 19.11 -14.57
CA LEU A 180 -8.48 19.80 -13.96
C LEU A 180 -8.21 19.31 -12.54
N TYR A 181 -9.23 19.35 -11.67
CA TYR A 181 -9.09 18.91 -10.28
C TYR A 181 -8.74 17.42 -10.17
N PHE A 182 -9.27 16.58 -11.06
CA PHE A 182 -8.92 15.16 -11.11
C PHE A 182 -7.41 14.94 -11.36
N LEU A 183 -6.81 15.69 -12.29
CA LEU A 183 -5.38 15.57 -12.61
C LEU A 183 -4.49 16.02 -11.44
N ASP A 184 -4.89 17.09 -10.75
CA ASP A 184 -4.15 17.59 -9.59
C ASP A 184 -4.17 16.59 -8.43
N TYR A 185 -5.34 16.03 -8.12
CA TYR A 185 -5.45 14.99 -7.09
C TYR A 185 -4.68 13.72 -7.46
N TRP A 186 -4.70 13.35 -8.74
CA TRP A 186 -3.93 12.22 -9.24
C TRP A 186 -2.42 12.44 -9.08
N LEU A 187 -1.93 13.65 -9.36
CA LEU A 187 -0.53 14.03 -9.17
C LEU A 187 -0.11 13.91 -7.70
N ILE A 188 -0.93 14.38 -6.77
CA ILE A 188 -0.64 14.26 -5.33
C ILE A 188 -0.56 12.79 -4.92
N ASN A 189 -1.44 11.93 -5.43
CA ASN A 189 -1.38 10.49 -5.16
C ASN A 189 -0.10 9.85 -5.71
N ILE A 190 0.37 10.26 -6.91
CA ILE A 190 1.65 9.81 -7.47
C ILE A 190 2.82 10.23 -6.57
N LEU A 191 2.85 11.50 -6.14
CA LEU A 191 3.90 12.01 -5.25
C LEU A 191 3.90 11.29 -3.89
N ALA A 192 2.73 11.06 -3.30
CA ALA A 192 2.59 10.30 -2.07
C ALA A 192 3.08 8.86 -2.24
N SER A 193 2.75 8.22 -3.37
CA SER A 193 3.24 6.87 -3.69
C SER A 193 4.76 6.84 -3.88
N LEU A 194 5.35 7.88 -4.46
CA LEU A 194 6.80 7.98 -4.62
C LEU A 194 7.48 8.13 -3.25
N ALA A 195 6.96 9.02 -2.39
CA ALA A 195 7.46 9.17 -1.03
C ALA A 195 7.37 7.86 -0.23
N LEU A 196 6.27 7.11 -0.35
CA LEU A 196 6.10 5.79 0.27
C LEU A 196 7.21 4.82 -0.16
N ARG A 197 7.50 4.73 -1.46
CA ARG A 197 8.52 3.81 -2.01
C ARG A 197 9.93 4.17 -1.53
N ILE A 198 10.24 5.46 -1.39
CA ILE A 198 11.50 5.94 -0.81
C ILE A 198 11.62 5.48 0.65
N VAL A 199 10.60 5.74 1.47
CA VAL A 199 10.62 5.39 2.90
C VAL A 199 10.74 3.89 3.10
N ILE A 200 10.03 3.07 2.30
CA ILE A 200 10.13 1.61 2.36
C ILE A 200 11.51 1.13 1.91
N SER A 201 12.11 1.73 0.88
CA SER A 201 13.48 1.42 0.46
C SER A 201 14.50 1.68 1.58
N ILE A 202 14.33 2.79 2.31
CA ILE A 202 15.15 3.11 3.50
C ILE A 202 14.95 2.05 4.59
N GLY A 203 13.70 1.64 4.84
CA GLY A 203 13.37 0.57 5.78
C GLY A 203 14.09 -0.74 5.44
N ILE A 204 14.03 -1.19 4.18
CA ILE A 204 14.71 -2.42 3.72
C ILE A 204 16.24 -2.28 3.83
N TRP A 205 16.79 -1.11 3.53
CA TRP A 205 18.23 -0.87 3.65
C TRP A 205 18.75 -1.04 5.08
N LYS A 206 17.93 -0.65 6.07
CA LYS A 206 18.23 -0.74 7.51
C LYS A 206 18.19 -2.16 8.06
N ILE A 207 17.72 -3.16 7.31
CA ILE A 207 17.79 -4.58 7.71
C ILE A 207 19.27 -4.99 7.81
N LYS A 208 19.65 -5.55 8.96
CA LYS A 208 21.01 -6.02 9.28
C LYS A 208 21.01 -7.53 9.47
#